data_AF-A0A6L9W5D1-F1
#
_entry.id   AF-A0A6L9W5D1-F1
#
_cell.length_a   1.000
_cell.length_b   1.000
_cell.length_c   1.000
_cell.angle_alpha   90.00
_cell.angle_beta   90.00
_cell.angle_gamma   90.00
#
_symmetry.space_group_name_H-M   'P 1'
#
loop_
_entity.id
_entity.type
_entity.pdbx_description
1 polymer ?
#
loop_
_entity_poly.entity_id
_entity_poly.type
_entity_poly.pdbx_seq_one_letter_code
_entity_poly.pdbx_strand_id
1 'polypeptide(L)'
;MSPDLDLRRPRGPRRLLRAVALAGALTASAVAVPAVAAADSGTTVVGEFVQAYAEGEPGAAHGHGHDAMLSWVDTVDGAVRVPTGQMTDVPAGATVEVTVGGTVEDDHSEDGGDPARDVLESEVLSPPSTTGSTPVPAPRGGLTNEVTVVLVAPAGTAPDGTQLADVVRTVDGTVADFWAKQTGGAIQIGVVASSPWVSTTAGCADPNALWTEVAAEIGFVPGPRKHLLLRLSGQTATQPGCSYALAQVGAEPASGGYLYVREDLPAVIAHELGHNFGLGHSSAAQCDASVEGGSCRTSGYRDLYDVMGASWAQLGALNAGQAAALGVLPEAAVRTVSVGGAATSVTLGPLAGDGAVRAVRLVDAEGVEYWLELRAATGQDAWLGTRDNVYRLDSGVLLRRAGQFPDTTLLLDGTPSPASRWDDDLQSALPVGAAVPLSGGDITVTVQQVDGAGAVLQLVPAARGTQAAAAPRSVASARGGAGRGTTIAADTAAESATALTPEQVSWVPPVPPFAARGTVAPDQVELDPVADSSGPIAAVLVVPGAVLSFAGVWLVRARQLRRRRP
;
A
#
# COMPACT_ATOMS: atom_id res chain seq x y z
N MET A 1 -20.46 -7.07 -70.02
CA MET A 1 -20.75 -8.25 -70.86
C MET A 1 -19.86 -9.38 -70.38
N SER A 2 -20.44 -10.51 -70.01
CA SER A 2 -19.79 -11.81 -69.74
C SER A 2 -20.59 -12.88 -70.50
N PRO A 3 -19.99 -14.00 -70.96
CA PRO A 3 -19.70 -15.21 -70.14
C PRO A 3 -18.22 -15.65 -70.23
N ASP A 4 -17.62 -16.54 -69.43
CA ASP A 4 -17.99 -17.79 -68.71
C ASP A 4 -17.78 -19.15 -69.46
N LEU A 5 -16.84 -19.95 -68.91
CA LEU A 5 -16.78 -21.43 -68.69
C LEU A 5 -17.11 -22.50 -69.78
N ASP A 6 -16.13 -23.42 -70.04
CA ASP A 6 -16.14 -24.88 -69.68
C ASP A 6 -14.65 -25.39 -69.75
N LEU A 7 -14.12 -26.50 -70.32
CA LEU A 7 -14.65 -27.66 -71.08
C LEU A 7 -13.88 -28.99 -70.81
N ARG A 8 -14.12 -29.60 -69.64
CA ARG A 8 -14.16 -31.07 -69.32
C ARG A 8 -13.05 -32.07 -69.74
N ARG A 9 -12.81 -33.05 -68.83
CA ARG A 9 -12.21 -34.40 -69.09
C ARG A 9 -12.97 -35.20 -70.18
N PRO A 10 -12.40 -36.28 -70.78
CA PRO A 10 -12.84 -37.64 -70.38
C PRO A 10 -11.90 -38.87 -70.65
N ARG A 11 -12.09 -39.97 -69.86
CA ARG A 11 -11.71 -41.41 -70.11
C ARG A 11 -10.17 -41.73 -70.14
N GLY A 12 -9.63 -42.90 -69.76
CA GLY A 12 -10.14 -44.24 -69.38
C GLY A 12 -9.99 -45.28 -70.52
N PRO A 13 -9.71 -46.61 -70.32
CA PRO A 13 -9.85 -47.43 -69.08
C PRO A 13 -8.89 -48.67 -68.83
N ARG A 14 -9.07 -49.35 -67.67
CA ARG A 14 -9.00 -50.84 -67.42
C ARG A 14 -7.69 -51.71 -67.50
N ARG A 15 -7.47 -52.49 -66.41
CA ARG A 15 -6.94 -53.90 -66.30
C ARG A 15 -5.42 -54.12 -66.55
N LEU A 16 -4.70 -55.13 -66.01
CA LEU A 16 -4.93 -56.18 -64.97
C LEU A 16 -3.59 -56.82 -64.47
N LEU A 17 -3.65 -57.69 -63.44
CA LEU A 17 -2.72 -58.80 -63.07
C LEU A 17 -1.34 -58.57 -62.38
N ARG A 18 -1.35 -58.76 -61.05
CA ARG A 18 -0.52 -59.69 -60.21
C ARG A 18 0.96 -60.02 -60.56
N ALA A 19 1.86 -59.65 -59.62
CA ALA A 19 2.95 -60.49 -59.06
C ALA A 19 3.22 -60.00 -57.61
N VAL A 20 2.91 -60.76 -56.55
CA VAL A 20 3.70 -61.82 -55.89
C VAL A 20 4.93 -61.31 -55.11
N ALA A 21 4.69 -61.16 -53.80
CA ALA A 21 5.57 -61.18 -52.62
C ALA A 21 7.11 -61.24 -52.74
N LEU A 22 7.75 -60.45 -51.86
CA LEU A 22 8.60 -61.02 -50.79
C LEU A 22 8.59 -60.09 -49.56
N ALA A 23 8.95 -60.61 -48.38
CA ALA A 23 8.77 -59.93 -47.10
C ALA A 23 10.07 -59.30 -46.56
N GLY A 24 9.94 -58.16 -45.89
CA GLY A 24 11.00 -57.51 -45.12
C GLY A 24 10.40 -56.84 -43.89
N ALA A 25 10.43 -57.53 -42.74
CA ALA A 25 9.88 -57.02 -41.50
C ALA A 25 10.88 -56.10 -40.80
N LEU A 26 10.59 -54.79 -40.77
CA LEU A 26 11.27 -53.83 -39.92
C LEU A 26 10.27 -53.28 -38.90
N THR A 27 10.22 -53.92 -37.73
CA THR A 27 9.51 -53.42 -36.55
C THR A 27 10.25 -52.23 -35.97
N ALA A 28 10.02 -51.05 -36.54
CA ALA A 28 10.44 -49.80 -35.93
C ALA A 28 9.62 -49.58 -34.65
N SER A 29 10.18 -49.93 -33.50
CA SER A 29 9.61 -49.63 -32.18
C SER A 29 9.57 -48.11 -32.01
N ALA A 30 8.41 -47.52 -32.29
CA ALA A 30 8.17 -46.11 -32.01
C ALA A 30 8.24 -45.89 -30.50
N VAL A 31 9.38 -45.38 -30.02
CA VAL A 31 9.47 -44.81 -28.69
C VAL A 31 8.57 -43.58 -28.69
N ALA A 32 7.39 -43.72 -28.12
CA ALA A 32 6.55 -42.59 -27.76
C ALA A 32 7.28 -41.84 -26.64
N VAL A 33 8.16 -40.92 -27.03
CA VAL A 33 8.61 -39.85 -26.13
C VAL A 33 7.32 -39.20 -25.62
N PRO A 34 7.08 -39.15 -24.30
CA PRO A 34 5.92 -38.44 -23.79
C PRO A 34 6.03 -37.01 -24.32
N ALA A 35 4.94 -36.49 -24.88
CA ALA A 35 4.89 -35.08 -25.23
C ALA A 35 5.10 -34.30 -23.94
N VAL A 36 6.30 -33.75 -23.77
CA VAL A 36 6.55 -32.72 -22.76
C VAL A 36 5.52 -31.64 -23.09
N ALA A 37 4.59 -31.41 -22.17
CA ALA A 37 3.68 -30.27 -22.31
C ALA A 37 4.58 -29.06 -22.53
N ALA A 38 4.33 -28.29 -23.60
CA ALA A 38 5.07 -27.05 -23.78
C ALA A 38 4.80 -26.24 -22.51
N ALA A 39 5.87 -25.99 -21.73
CA ALA A 39 5.78 -24.97 -20.70
C ALA A 39 5.37 -23.69 -21.41
N ASP A 40 4.35 -23.01 -20.90
CA ASP A 40 3.96 -21.71 -21.43
C ASP A 40 5.21 -20.84 -21.45
N SER A 41 5.60 -20.39 -22.64
CA SER A 41 6.90 -19.77 -22.88
C SER A 41 6.86 -18.35 -22.32
N GLY A 42 7.09 -18.25 -21.01
CA GLY A 42 7.12 -17.00 -20.29
C GLY A 42 8.13 -16.03 -20.91
N THR A 43 7.80 -14.74 -20.83
CA THR A 43 8.69 -13.67 -21.27
C THR A 43 9.44 -13.14 -20.06
N THR A 44 10.76 -13.30 -20.06
CA THR A 44 11.62 -12.73 -19.02
C THR A 44 11.83 -11.24 -19.29
N VAL A 45 11.53 -10.41 -18.29
CA VAL A 45 11.71 -8.95 -18.31
C VAL A 45 12.63 -8.53 -17.15
N VAL A 46 13.40 -7.47 -17.35
CA VAL A 46 14.33 -6.92 -16.35
C VAL A 46 14.07 -5.43 -16.21
N GLY A 47 13.95 -4.95 -14.97
CA GLY A 47 13.60 -3.57 -14.68
C GLY A 47 13.55 -3.27 -13.18
N GLU A 48 13.01 -2.09 -12.84
CA GLU A 48 12.77 -1.69 -11.44
C GLU A 48 11.40 -2.20 -11.00
N PHE A 49 11.31 -2.86 -9.85
CA PHE A 49 10.04 -3.25 -9.25
C PHE A 49 9.40 -2.04 -8.58
N VAL A 50 8.27 -1.61 -9.12
CA VAL A 50 7.55 -0.41 -8.70
C VAL A 50 6.23 -0.83 -8.05
N GLN A 51 5.93 -0.21 -6.91
CA GLN A 51 4.64 -0.32 -6.25
C GLN A 51 4.01 1.07 -6.11
N ALA A 52 2.68 1.15 -6.23
CA ALA A 52 1.93 2.36 -5.97
C ALA A 52 0.56 2.03 -5.35
N TYR A 53 0.10 2.86 -4.41
CA TYR A 53 -1.14 2.59 -3.70
C TYR A 53 -2.32 3.36 -4.27
N ALA A 54 -3.35 2.67 -4.77
CA ALA A 54 -4.57 3.27 -5.30
C ALA A 54 -5.59 3.47 -4.17
N GLU A 55 -5.92 4.73 -3.89
CA GLU A 55 -6.81 5.15 -2.80
C GLU A 55 -8.28 5.18 -3.24
N GLY A 56 -9.19 4.65 -2.40
CA GLY A 56 -10.64 4.72 -2.59
C GLY A 56 -11.24 6.12 -2.33
N GLU A 57 -12.54 6.28 -2.63
CA GLU A 57 -13.26 7.52 -2.30
C GLU A 57 -13.33 7.74 -0.77
N PRO A 58 -13.09 8.96 -0.24
CA PRO A 58 -13.08 9.22 1.19
C PRO A 58 -14.40 8.82 1.89
N GLY A 59 -14.31 7.86 2.81
CA GLY A 59 -15.47 7.35 3.55
C GLY A 59 -16.29 6.29 2.81
N ALA A 60 -15.78 5.74 1.69
CA ALA A 60 -16.28 4.48 1.15
C ALA A 60 -16.10 3.34 2.17
N ALA A 61 -16.86 2.26 2.01
CA ALA A 61 -16.67 1.06 2.83
C ALA A 61 -15.40 0.34 2.36
N HIS A 62 -14.32 0.46 3.13
CA HIS A 62 -12.99 -0.14 2.89
C HIS A 62 -13.02 -1.69 2.98
N GLY A 63 -13.65 -2.32 1.99
CA GLY A 63 -13.51 -3.74 1.67
C GLY A 63 -12.29 -4.00 0.77
N HIS A 64 -11.92 -5.27 0.61
CA HIS A 64 -10.70 -5.73 -0.07
C HIS A 64 -10.59 -5.47 -1.59
N GLY A 65 -11.23 -4.43 -2.14
CA GLY A 65 -11.25 -4.14 -3.57
C GLY A 65 -11.53 -2.68 -3.95
N HIS A 66 -11.35 -1.72 -3.03
CA HIS A 66 -11.39 -0.28 -3.33
C HIS A 66 -10.09 0.46 -2.99
N ASP A 67 -9.20 -0.22 -2.27
CA ASP A 67 -7.92 0.28 -1.81
C ASP A 67 -6.88 -0.79 -2.18
N ALA A 68 -6.09 -0.51 -3.22
CA ALA A 68 -5.37 -1.54 -3.96
C ALA A 68 -3.90 -1.18 -4.18
N MET A 69 -2.99 -2.01 -3.67
CA MET A 69 -1.57 -1.89 -3.98
C MET A 69 -1.33 -2.41 -5.41
N LEU A 70 -0.96 -1.51 -6.31
CA LEU A 70 -0.61 -1.79 -7.70
C LEU A 70 0.88 -2.14 -7.80
N SER A 71 1.26 -3.17 -8.58
CA SER A 71 2.66 -3.54 -8.81
C SER A 71 2.99 -3.71 -10.30
N TRP A 72 4.18 -3.27 -10.70
CA TRP A 72 4.73 -3.49 -12.04
C TRP A 72 6.26 -3.57 -12.03
N VAL A 73 6.82 -4.10 -13.11
CA VAL A 73 8.24 -3.95 -13.44
C VAL A 73 8.36 -2.84 -14.49
N ASP A 74 9.03 -1.73 -14.19
CA ASP A 74 9.30 -0.66 -15.15
C ASP A 74 10.58 -0.99 -15.94
N THR A 75 10.45 -1.12 -17.27
CA THR A 75 11.51 -1.60 -18.17
C THR A 75 11.82 -0.59 -19.26
N VAL A 76 12.96 -0.77 -19.95
CA VAL A 76 13.36 0.06 -21.10
C VAL A 76 12.38 0.01 -22.28
N ASP A 77 11.52 -1.01 -22.35
CA ASP A 77 10.48 -1.18 -23.39
C ASP A 77 9.06 -0.83 -22.87
N GLY A 78 8.92 -0.40 -21.61
CA GLY A 78 7.66 -0.03 -20.95
C GLY A 78 7.40 -0.80 -19.64
N ALA A 79 6.32 -0.44 -18.93
CA ALA A 79 5.92 -1.11 -17.70
C ALA A 79 5.20 -2.45 -17.96
N VAL A 80 5.40 -3.42 -17.07
CA VAL A 80 4.73 -4.73 -17.09
C VAL A 80 4.05 -4.97 -15.75
N ARG A 81 2.71 -4.87 -15.72
CA ARG A 81 1.88 -5.17 -14.55
C ARG A 81 2.07 -6.61 -14.07
N VAL A 82 2.23 -6.79 -12.76
CA VAL A 82 2.33 -8.10 -12.09
C VAL A 82 1.45 -8.11 -10.83
N PRO A 83 0.80 -9.23 -10.47
CA PRO A 83 -0.03 -9.29 -9.27
C PRO A 83 0.80 -9.05 -8.00
N THR A 84 0.42 -8.05 -7.19
CA THR A 84 1.12 -7.69 -5.95
C THR A 84 1.27 -8.89 -4.99
N GLY A 85 0.24 -9.73 -4.89
CA GLY A 85 0.25 -10.94 -4.06
C GLY A 85 1.23 -12.04 -4.51
N GLN A 86 1.86 -11.92 -5.69
CA GLN A 86 2.93 -12.81 -6.17
C GLN A 86 4.34 -12.21 -5.94
N MET A 87 4.44 -10.97 -5.44
CA MET A 87 5.68 -10.20 -5.31
C MET A 87 5.95 -9.72 -3.87
N THR A 88 5.31 -10.32 -2.86
CA THR A 88 5.33 -9.86 -1.45
C THR A 88 6.72 -9.72 -0.83
N ASP A 89 7.67 -10.53 -1.29
CA ASP A 89 9.03 -10.60 -0.76
C ASP A 89 10.02 -9.67 -1.51
N VAL A 90 9.52 -8.89 -2.47
CA VAL A 90 10.31 -7.99 -3.33
C VAL A 90 10.17 -6.54 -2.86
N PRO A 91 11.26 -5.86 -2.44
CA PRO A 91 11.19 -4.46 -2.04
C PRO A 91 10.93 -3.52 -3.23
N ALA A 92 10.05 -2.53 -3.05
CA ALA A 92 9.87 -1.44 -4.01
C ALA A 92 11.20 -0.70 -4.28
N GLY A 93 11.46 -0.39 -5.55
CA GLY A 93 12.71 0.19 -6.04
C GLY A 93 13.85 -0.81 -6.28
N ALA A 94 13.63 -2.12 -6.05
CA ALA A 94 14.64 -3.15 -6.33
C ALA A 94 14.74 -3.44 -7.84
N THR A 95 15.94 -3.74 -8.35
CA THR A 95 16.09 -4.25 -9.71
C THR A 95 15.81 -5.75 -9.74
N VAL A 96 14.88 -6.18 -10.58
CA VAL A 96 14.39 -7.57 -10.66
C VAL A 96 14.52 -8.13 -12.07
N GLU A 97 14.69 -9.45 -12.15
CA GLU A 97 14.38 -10.27 -13.32
C GLU A 97 13.08 -11.03 -13.02
N VAL A 98 12.08 -10.94 -13.90
CA VAL A 98 10.77 -11.59 -13.71
C VAL A 98 10.36 -12.28 -15.00
N THR A 99 10.05 -13.58 -14.92
CA THR A 99 9.50 -14.34 -16.04
C THR A 99 7.99 -14.37 -15.94
N VAL A 100 7.32 -13.64 -16.84
CA VAL A 100 5.86 -13.49 -16.83
C VAL A 100 5.16 -14.41 -17.84
N GLY A 101 4.08 -15.04 -17.38
CA GLY A 101 3.23 -15.96 -18.12
C GLY A 101 2.07 -15.28 -18.84
N GLY A 102 0.86 -15.83 -18.69
CA GLY A 102 -0.37 -15.30 -19.30
C GLY A 102 -0.86 -13.99 -18.66
N THR A 103 -1.93 -13.41 -19.22
CA THR A 103 -2.67 -12.33 -18.57
C THR A 103 -3.59 -12.90 -17.50
N VAL A 104 -3.69 -12.21 -16.37
CA VAL A 104 -4.56 -12.50 -15.23
C VAL A 104 -5.27 -11.22 -14.79
N GLU A 105 -6.46 -11.36 -14.21
CA GLU A 105 -7.17 -10.24 -13.61
C GLU A 105 -6.64 -9.99 -12.18
N ASP A 106 -6.66 -8.73 -11.75
CA ASP A 106 -6.43 -8.30 -10.37
C ASP A 106 -7.44 -7.19 -10.01
N ASP A 107 -7.44 -6.74 -8.76
CA ASP A 107 -8.45 -5.78 -8.25
C ASP A 107 -8.52 -4.48 -9.09
N HIS A 108 -7.39 -4.08 -9.70
CA HIS A 108 -7.30 -2.91 -10.59
C HIS A 108 -7.93 -3.16 -11.95
N SER A 109 -7.84 -4.37 -12.50
CA SER A 109 -8.50 -4.70 -13.77
C SER A 109 -9.99 -4.97 -13.61
N GLU A 110 -10.45 -5.43 -12.44
CA GLU A 110 -11.88 -5.46 -12.11
C GLU A 110 -12.50 -4.03 -12.06
N ASP A 111 -11.75 -3.03 -11.54
CA ASP A 111 -12.12 -1.60 -11.58
C ASP A 111 -11.84 -0.91 -12.95
N GLY A 112 -11.48 -1.69 -13.97
CA GLY A 112 -11.37 -1.26 -15.36
C GLY A 112 -10.00 -0.69 -15.78
N GLY A 113 -8.95 -0.98 -15.01
CA GLY A 113 -7.56 -0.76 -15.39
C GLY A 113 -6.96 -1.86 -16.28
N ASP A 114 -5.69 -1.70 -16.68
CA ASP A 114 -5.01 -2.69 -17.52
C ASP A 114 -4.58 -3.95 -16.72
N PRO A 115 -4.81 -5.17 -17.25
CA PRO A 115 -4.67 -6.42 -16.50
C PRO A 115 -3.22 -6.91 -16.39
N ALA A 116 -2.95 -7.61 -15.28
CA ALA A 116 -1.61 -8.07 -14.92
C ALA A 116 -1.13 -9.31 -15.68
N ARG A 117 0.15 -9.65 -15.50
CA ARG A 117 0.80 -10.84 -16.04
C ARG A 117 1.25 -11.76 -14.92
N ASP A 118 0.86 -13.04 -15.02
CA ASP A 118 1.16 -14.08 -14.02
C ASP A 118 2.67 -14.24 -13.82
N VAL A 119 3.16 -14.19 -12.59
CA VAL A 119 4.59 -14.36 -12.26
C VAL A 119 4.93 -15.84 -12.15
N LEU A 120 5.73 -16.34 -13.10
CA LEU A 120 6.17 -17.73 -13.12
C LEU A 120 7.46 -17.94 -12.31
N GLU A 121 8.34 -16.94 -12.30
CA GLU A 121 9.62 -16.91 -11.59
C GLU A 121 10.08 -15.45 -11.41
N SER A 122 10.73 -15.13 -10.28
CA SER A 122 11.27 -13.80 -9.99
C SER A 122 12.59 -13.88 -9.18
N GLU A 123 13.58 -13.07 -9.56
CA GLU A 123 14.87 -12.93 -8.87
C GLU A 123 15.19 -11.45 -8.63
N VAL A 124 15.61 -11.11 -7.41
CA VAL A 124 16.09 -9.76 -7.06
C VAL A 124 17.57 -9.63 -7.44
N LEU A 125 17.83 -9.00 -8.59
CA LEU A 125 19.18 -8.76 -9.11
C LEU A 125 19.95 -7.72 -8.28
N SER A 126 19.26 -6.74 -7.70
CA SER A 126 19.84 -5.74 -6.79
C SER A 126 18.79 -5.10 -5.88
N PRO A 127 19.13 -4.78 -4.61
CA PRO A 127 18.23 -4.09 -3.69
C PRO A 127 17.99 -2.63 -4.10
N PRO A 128 17.02 -1.94 -3.48
CA PRO A 128 16.72 -0.53 -3.79
C PRO A 128 17.92 0.42 -3.64
N SER A 129 18.00 1.39 -4.53
CA SER A 129 19.10 2.36 -4.58
C SER A 129 18.98 3.43 -3.47
N THR A 130 19.59 3.18 -2.32
CA THR A 130 19.67 4.17 -1.22
C THR A 130 20.56 5.36 -1.59
N THR A 131 20.09 6.59 -1.31
CA THR A 131 20.80 7.81 -1.72
C THR A 131 22.08 8.07 -0.92
N GLY A 132 22.25 7.43 0.23
CA GLY A 132 23.37 7.60 1.15
C GLY A 132 24.78 7.32 0.59
N SER A 133 24.89 6.70 -0.60
CA SER A 133 26.17 6.43 -1.27
C SER A 133 26.49 7.36 -2.45
N THR A 134 25.52 8.11 -2.97
CA THR A 134 25.66 8.89 -4.22
C THR A 134 25.45 10.37 -3.96
N PRO A 135 26.35 11.27 -4.42
CA PRO A 135 26.16 12.73 -4.29
C PRO A 135 24.98 13.27 -5.11
N VAL A 136 23.75 13.14 -4.57
CA VAL A 136 22.56 13.82 -5.08
C VAL A 136 22.77 15.34 -4.95
N PRO A 137 22.52 16.14 -6.01
CA PRO A 137 22.57 17.60 -5.91
C PRO A 137 21.70 18.12 -4.76
N ALA A 138 22.18 19.14 -4.04
CA ALA A 138 21.38 19.79 -3.02
C ALA A 138 20.13 20.44 -3.66
N PRO A 139 18.91 20.19 -3.13
CA PRO A 139 17.69 20.84 -3.60
C PRO A 139 17.76 22.37 -3.49
N ARG A 140 16.95 23.04 -4.29
CA ARG A 140 16.87 24.51 -4.31
C ARG A 140 16.32 25.06 -3.00
N GLY A 141 16.72 26.30 -2.67
CA GLY A 141 16.09 27.10 -1.61
C GLY A 141 16.30 26.64 -0.16
N GLY A 142 16.96 25.51 0.08
CA GLY A 142 17.07 24.88 1.41
C GLY A 142 16.06 23.74 1.64
N LEU A 143 15.31 23.34 0.60
CA LEU A 143 14.46 22.16 0.62
C LEU A 143 15.28 20.88 0.82
N THR A 144 14.62 19.80 1.25
CA THR A 144 15.14 18.43 1.17
C THR A 144 14.53 17.66 -0.01
N ASN A 145 13.33 18.04 -0.46
CA ASN A 145 12.59 17.40 -1.55
C ASN A 145 11.93 18.46 -2.45
N GLU A 146 12.03 18.28 -3.77
CA GLU A 146 11.51 19.20 -4.80
C GLU A 146 10.20 18.65 -5.40
N VAL A 147 9.15 19.46 -5.40
CA VAL A 147 7.86 19.09 -6.02
C VAL A 147 7.71 19.79 -7.36
N THR A 148 7.20 19.06 -8.36
CA THR A 148 6.72 19.59 -9.64
C THR A 148 5.22 19.36 -9.73
N VAL A 149 4.43 20.42 -9.97
CA VAL A 149 2.95 20.36 -9.98
C VAL A 149 2.41 20.54 -11.39
N VAL A 150 1.57 19.63 -11.86
CA VAL A 150 0.92 19.73 -13.17
C VAL A 150 -0.59 19.54 -13.04
N LEU A 151 -1.39 20.37 -13.72
CA LEU A 151 -2.81 20.08 -13.92
C LEU A 151 -2.96 19.14 -15.13
N VAL A 152 -3.68 18.03 -14.99
CA VAL A 152 -3.76 17.00 -16.04
C VAL A 152 -5.21 16.64 -16.33
N ALA A 153 -5.57 16.62 -17.61
CA ALA A 153 -6.83 16.07 -18.10
C ALA A 153 -6.52 14.75 -18.86
N PRO A 154 -6.64 13.58 -18.20
CA PRO A 154 -6.43 12.28 -18.83
C PRO A 154 -7.36 12.03 -20.02
N ALA A 155 -7.01 11.06 -20.86
CA ALA A 155 -7.83 10.65 -21.99
C ALA A 155 -9.28 10.37 -21.56
N GLY A 156 -10.24 10.86 -22.36
CA GLY A 156 -11.68 10.82 -22.03
C GLY A 156 -12.18 12.00 -21.18
N THR A 157 -11.29 12.87 -20.67
CA THR A 157 -11.65 14.08 -19.90
C THR A 157 -11.24 15.37 -20.61
N ALA A 158 -11.66 16.52 -20.05
CA ALA A 158 -11.18 17.85 -20.40
C ALA A 158 -10.77 18.65 -19.14
N PRO A 159 -9.96 19.71 -19.30
CA PRO A 159 -9.66 20.68 -18.24
C PRO A 159 -10.90 21.19 -17.50
N ASP A 160 -10.78 21.37 -16.18
CA ASP A 160 -11.83 21.94 -15.32
C ASP A 160 -11.49 23.35 -14.81
N GLY A 161 -12.25 23.84 -13.82
CA GLY A 161 -12.10 25.19 -13.26
C GLY A 161 -10.94 25.39 -12.28
N THR A 162 -10.21 24.35 -11.90
CA THR A 162 -9.14 24.43 -10.90
C THR A 162 -7.97 25.29 -11.37
N GLN A 163 -7.45 26.12 -10.47
CA GLN A 163 -6.34 27.02 -10.73
C GLN A 163 -5.03 26.40 -10.22
N LEU A 164 -3.99 26.39 -11.06
CA LEU A 164 -2.66 25.89 -10.69
C LEU A 164 -2.11 26.63 -9.45
N ALA A 165 -2.41 27.92 -9.34
CA ALA A 165 -1.99 28.78 -8.23
C ALA A 165 -2.71 28.50 -6.89
N ASP A 166 -3.77 27.69 -6.88
CA ASP A 166 -4.38 27.16 -5.66
C ASP A 166 -3.63 25.88 -5.22
N VAL A 167 -3.48 24.89 -6.10
CA VAL A 167 -2.73 23.64 -5.83
C VAL A 167 -1.30 23.90 -5.36
N VAL A 168 -0.58 24.82 -6.03
CA VAL A 168 0.78 25.22 -5.63
C VAL A 168 0.79 25.84 -4.22
N ARG A 169 -0.26 26.59 -3.84
CA ARG A 169 -0.40 27.18 -2.49
C ARG A 169 -0.77 26.14 -1.43
N THR A 170 -1.46 25.07 -1.81
CA THR A 170 -1.69 23.91 -0.93
C THR A 170 -0.36 23.22 -0.61
N VAL A 171 0.46 22.95 -1.64
CA VAL A 171 1.78 22.30 -1.50
C VAL A 171 2.75 23.18 -0.69
N ASP A 172 3.01 24.41 -1.15
CA ASP A 172 3.95 25.35 -0.48
C ASP A 172 3.43 25.90 0.86
N GLY A 173 2.13 25.75 1.11
CA GLY A 173 1.46 26.12 2.35
C GLY A 173 1.32 24.89 3.26
N THR A 174 0.06 24.49 3.52
CA THR A 174 -0.30 23.49 4.53
C THR A 174 0.50 22.20 4.48
N VAL A 175 0.82 21.69 3.27
CA VAL A 175 1.51 20.40 3.13
C VAL A 175 3.01 20.52 3.47
N ALA A 176 3.69 21.57 3.01
CA ALA A 176 5.06 21.88 3.41
C ALA A 176 5.17 22.18 4.91
N ASP A 177 4.24 22.97 5.43
CA ASP A 177 4.16 23.34 6.85
C ASP A 177 3.91 22.11 7.74
N PHE A 178 3.13 21.13 7.27
CA PHE A 178 2.93 19.84 7.94
C PHE A 178 4.23 19.03 7.98
N TRP A 179 4.80 18.69 6.82
CA TRP A 179 5.98 17.83 6.74
C TRP A 179 7.20 18.42 7.48
N ALA A 180 7.43 19.73 7.36
CA ALA A 180 8.51 20.40 8.08
C ALA A 180 8.34 20.33 9.60
N LYS A 181 7.11 20.45 10.13
CA LYS A 181 6.85 20.39 11.58
C LYS A 181 6.90 18.97 12.12
N GLN A 182 6.27 18.01 11.46
CA GLN A 182 6.25 16.61 11.93
C GLN A 182 7.65 15.98 11.94
N THR A 183 8.51 16.37 11.00
CA THR A 183 9.86 15.80 10.83
C THR A 183 10.98 16.62 11.46
N GLY A 184 10.66 17.73 12.16
CA GLY A 184 11.67 18.64 12.71
C GLY A 184 12.56 19.30 11.64
N GLY A 185 12.08 19.41 10.40
CA GLY A 185 12.82 19.93 9.26
C GLY A 185 13.64 18.89 8.48
N ALA A 186 13.58 17.60 8.84
CA ALA A 186 14.23 16.54 8.07
C ALA A 186 13.56 16.28 6.70
N ILE A 187 12.27 16.61 6.57
CA ILE A 187 11.57 16.73 5.29
C ILE A 187 11.09 18.18 5.13
N GLN A 188 11.63 18.87 4.13
CA GLN A 188 11.20 20.20 3.68
C GLN A 188 10.89 20.10 2.19
N ILE A 189 9.61 20.19 1.84
CA ILE A 189 9.10 20.16 0.46
C ILE A 189 8.77 21.57 -0.04
N GLY A 190 8.76 21.75 -1.36
CA GLY A 190 8.27 22.97 -2.01
C GLY A 190 8.27 22.85 -3.54
N VAL A 191 7.46 23.67 -4.19
CA VAL A 191 7.25 23.65 -5.64
C VAL A 191 8.39 24.36 -6.35
N VAL A 192 9.21 23.61 -7.11
CA VAL A 192 10.32 24.16 -7.90
C VAL A 192 9.97 24.41 -9.37
N ALA A 193 8.88 23.81 -9.83
CA ALA A 193 8.34 23.94 -11.18
C ALA A 193 6.82 23.66 -11.17
N SER A 194 6.08 24.33 -12.04
CA SER A 194 4.63 24.09 -12.17
C SER A 194 4.16 24.30 -13.62
N SER A 195 3.26 23.45 -14.11
CA SER A 195 2.72 23.51 -15.46
C SER A 195 1.18 23.60 -15.46
N PRO A 196 0.55 24.41 -16.34
CA PRO A 196 -0.90 24.42 -16.52
C PRO A 196 -1.38 23.12 -17.18
N TRP A 197 -2.68 23.09 -17.53
CA TRP A 197 -3.36 21.93 -18.11
C TRP A 197 -2.61 21.26 -19.27
N VAL A 198 -2.12 20.05 -19.02
CA VAL A 198 -1.72 19.05 -20.03
C VAL A 198 -2.92 18.15 -20.30
N SER A 199 -3.18 17.82 -21.57
CA SER A 199 -4.15 16.79 -21.97
C SER A 199 -3.42 15.62 -22.58
N THR A 200 -3.61 14.41 -22.03
CA THR A 200 -2.84 13.21 -22.41
C THR A 200 -3.61 12.25 -23.29
N THR A 201 -2.87 11.39 -23.98
CA THR A 201 -3.38 10.22 -24.71
C THR A 201 -3.55 9.01 -23.80
N ALA A 202 -2.77 8.92 -22.72
CA ALA A 202 -2.98 7.98 -21.62
C ALA A 202 -4.20 8.37 -20.75
N GLY A 203 -4.92 7.36 -20.27
CA GLY A 203 -5.96 7.44 -19.22
C GLY A 203 -5.48 6.80 -17.92
N CYS A 204 -6.31 6.78 -16.87
CA CYS A 204 -5.90 6.24 -15.57
C CYS A 204 -5.67 4.72 -15.54
N ALA A 205 -6.17 3.96 -16.52
CA ALA A 205 -6.01 2.51 -16.60
C ALA A 205 -4.54 2.04 -16.61
N ASP A 206 -3.65 2.85 -17.20
CA ASP A 206 -2.20 2.75 -17.06
C ASP A 206 -1.64 4.07 -16.45
N PRO A 207 -1.48 4.13 -15.11
CA PRO A 207 -0.88 5.28 -14.46
C PRO A 207 0.57 5.54 -14.85
N ASN A 208 1.34 4.51 -15.24
CA ASN A 208 2.74 4.65 -15.60
C ASN A 208 2.89 5.36 -16.95
N ALA A 209 2.05 5.02 -17.94
CA ALA A 209 1.93 5.79 -19.17
C ALA A 209 1.45 7.23 -18.90
N LEU A 210 0.49 7.43 -18.00
CA LEU A 210 -0.01 8.76 -17.64
C LEU A 210 1.09 9.66 -17.06
N TRP A 211 1.85 9.19 -16.08
CA TRP A 211 2.99 9.94 -15.53
C TRP A 211 4.12 10.12 -16.55
N THR A 212 4.42 9.09 -17.35
CA THR A 212 5.48 9.15 -18.37
C THR A 212 5.17 10.15 -19.48
N GLU A 213 3.93 10.20 -19.98
CA GLU A 213 3.50 11.16 -21.00
C GLU A 213 3.61 12.61 -20.48
N VAL A 214 3.12 12.87 -19.27
CA VAL A 214 3.23 14.20 -18.66
C VAL A 214 4.68 14.59 -18.38
N ALA A 215 5.49 13.66 -17.84
CA ALA A 215 6.89 13.91 -17.55
C ALA A 215 7.68 14.26 -18.81
N ALA A 216 7.41 13.58 -19.93
CA ALA A 216 8.01 13.87 -21.22
C ALA A 216 7.58 15.24 -21.77
N GLU A 217 6.29 15.58 -21.72
CA GLU A 217 5.75 16.86 -22.22
C GLU A 217 6.30 18.07 -21.44
N ILE A 218 6.37 17.99 -20.11
CA ILE A 218 6.88 19.10 -19.27
C ILE A 218 8.41 19.06 -19.06
N GLY A 219 9.11 18.05 -19.59
CA GLY A 219 10.55 17.88 -19.42
C GLY A 219 10.99 17.57 -17.98
N PHE A 220 10.12 16.91 -17.19
CA PHE A 220 10.47 16.39 -15.87
C PHE A 220 11.45 15.23 -16.03
N VAL A 221 12.47 15.20 -15.16
CA VAL A 221 13.44 14.10 -15.10
C VAL A 221 13.37 13.52 -13.70
N PRO A 222 12.92 12.26 -13.52
CA PRO A 222 12.77 11.65 -12.20
C PRO A 222 14.09 11.44 -11.46
N GLY A 223 14.01 10.78 -10.31
CA GLY A 223 15.12 10.41 -9.46
C GLY A 223 15.05 11.04 -8.06
N PRO A 224 16.10 10.82 -7.24
CA PRO A 224 16.13 11.20 -5.84
C PRO A 224 15.62 12.60 -5.54
N ARG A 225 14.76 12.69 -4.53
CA ARG A 225 14.22 13.93 -3.95
C ARG A 225 13.36 14.77 -4.92
N LYS A 226 12.82 14.17 -5.98
CA LYS A 226 11.92 14.83 -6.93
C LYS A 226 10.58 14.13 -6.99
N HIS A 227 9.51 14.88 -6.78
CA HIS A 227 8.14 14.39 -6.84
C HIS A 227 7.40 15.08 -7.97
N LEU A 228 6.75 14.31 -8.85
CA LEU A 228 5.83 14.86 -9.86
C LEU A 228 4.39 14.59 -9.42
N LEU A 229 3.73 15.64 -8.96
CA LEU A 229 2.32 15.63 -8.55
C LEU A 229 1.45 16.04 -9.73
N LEU A 230 0.54 15.15 -10.12
CA LEU A 230 -0.53 15.45 -11.07
C LEU A 230 -1.82 15.75 -10.31
N ARG A 231 -2.39 16.95 -10.46
CA ARG A 231 -3.79 17.18 -10.06
C ARG A 231 -4.68 16.89 -11.26
N LEU A 232 -5.47 15.82 -11.18
CA LEU A 232 -6.32 15.35 -12.28
C LEU A 232 -7.59 16.20 -12.40
N SER A 233 -8.13 16.35 -13.61
CA SER A 233 -9.46 16.94 -13.84
C SER A 233 -10.53 16.19 -13.05
N GLY A 234 -11.44 16.90 -12.36
CA GLY A 234 -12.53 16.31 -11.59
C GLY A 234 -13.52 15.47 -12.43
N GLN A 235 -13.44 15.56 -13.77
CA GLN A 235 -14.14 14.65 -14.68
C GLN A 235 -13.62 13.20 -14.60
N THR A 236 -12.45 12.96 -13.98
CA THR A 236 -11.93 11.61 -13.69
C THR A 236 -12.74 10.86 -12.65
N ALA A 237 -13.50 11.53 -11.78
CA ALA A 237 -14.39 10.91 -10.80
C ALA A 237 -15.57 10.11 -11.43
N THR A 238 -15.70 10.14 -12.77
CA THR A 238 -16.66 9.33 -13.54
C THR A 238 -15.99 8.47 -14.62
N GLN A 239 -14.68 8.22 -14.52
CA GLN A 239 -13.90 7.40 -15.45
C GLN A 239 -13.45 6.09 -14.77
N PRO A 240 -13.45 4.94 -15.48
CA PRO A 240 -12.91 3.69 -14.96
C PRO A 240 -11.39 3.78 -14.74
N GLY A 241 -10.86 3.00 -13.81
CA GLY A 241 -9.45 2.97 -13.44
C GLY A 241 -8.88 4.25 -12.80
N CYS A 242 -9.69 5.30 -12.54
CA CYS A 242 -9.25 6.52 -11.86
C CYS A 242 -9.56 6.47 -10.35
N SER A 243 -8.58 6.00 -9.56
CA SER A 243 -8.64 6.06 -8.09
C SER A 243 -8.76 7.51 -7.59
N TYR A 244 -9.10 7.71 -6.31
CA TYR A 244 -9.24 9.04 -5.72
C TYR A 244 -7.89 9.78 -5.65
N ALA A 245 -6.86 9.05 -5.24
CA ALA A 245 -5.46 9.39 -5.36
C ALA A 245 -4.63 8.14 -5.65
N LEU A 246 -3.37 8.34 -6.02
CA LEU A 246 -2.42 7.26 -6.29
C LEU A 246 -0.99 7.79 -6.11
N ALA A 247 -0.17 7.10 -5.31
CA ALA A 247 1.24 7.44 -5.12
C ALA A 247 2.15 6.22 -5.16
N GLN A 248 3.33 6.38 -5.76
CA GLN A 248 4.40 5.39 -5.67
C GLN A 248 4.95 5.27 -4.25
N VAL A 249 5.28 4.04 -3.86
CA VAL A 249 5.92 3.73 -2.58
C VAL A 249 7.43 3.89 -2.72
N GLY A 250 8.00 4.85 -1.99
CA GLY A 250 9.44 5.07 -1.91
C GLY A 250 10.14 4.03 -1.02
N ALA A 251 11.47 3.95 -1.13
CA ALA A 251 12.30 3.12 -0.25
C ALA A 251 12.88 3.91 0.94
N GLU A 252 12.96 5.24 0.84
CA GLU A 252 13.45 6.15 1.87
C GLU A 252 12.89 7.58 1.65
N PRO A 253 12.96 8.50 2.65
CA PRO A 253 12.46 9.88 2.54
C PRO A 253 13.09 10.76 1.44
N ALA A 254 14.05 10.22 0.69
CA ALA A 254 14.77 10.85 -0.39
C ALA A 254 14.58 10.15 -1.76
N SER A 255 13.72 9.14 -1.88
CA SER A 255 13.47 8.42 -3.14
C SER A 255 12.99 9.32 -4.28
N GLY A 256 12.14 10.31 -3.98
CA GLY A 256 11.34 10.97 -5.02
C GLY A 256 10.13 10.10 -5.39
N GLY A 257 9.55 10.32 -6.58
CA GLY A 257 8.52 9.45 -7.15
C GLY A 257 7.40 10.19 -7.87
N TYR A 258 6.38 9.44 -8.26
CA TYR A 258 5.17 9.94 -8.90
C TYR A 258 3.95 9.84 -7.98
N LEU A 259 3.03 10.81 -8.11
CA LEU A 259 1.74 10.82 -7.44
C LEU A 259 0.66 11.54 -8.26
N TYR A 260 -0.60 11.21 -8.04
CA TYR A 260 -1.75 11.98 -8.52
C TYR A 260 -2.85 12.11 -7.47
N VAL A 261 -3.62 13.20 -7.56
CA VAL A 261 -4.83 13.44 -6.75
C VAL A 261 -5.96 13.99 -7.60
N ARG A 262 -7.22 13.59 -7.34
CA ARG A 262 -8.39 14.21 -7.98
C ARG A 262 -8.77 15.56 -7.38
N GLU A 263 -8.45 15.80 -6.11
CA GLU A 263 -8.85 17.02 -5.38
C GLU A 263 -7.68 17.80 -4.77
N ASP A 264 -7.84 19.11 -4.62
CA ASP A 264 -6.88 20.02 -3.97
C ASP A 264 -7.08 20.01 -2.45
N LEU A 265 -6.92 18.82 -1.83
CA LEU A 265 -7.03 18.63 -0.38
C LEU A 265 -5.63 18.45 0.24
N PRO A 266 -5.25 19.27 1.24
CA PRO A 266 -3.93 19.16 1.88
C PRO A 266 -3.69 17.80 2.57
N ALA A 267 -4.74 17.13 3.03
CA ALA A 267 -4.62 15.82 3.69
C ALA A 267 -4.13 14.75 2.72
N VAL A 268 -4.83 14.63 1.59
CA VAL A 268 -4.53 13.68 0.52
C VAL A 268 -3.13 13.95 -0.05
N ILE A 269 -2.83 15.21 -0.37
CA ILE A 269 -1.51 15.58 -0.91
C ILE A 269 -0.38 15.33 0.11
N ALA A 270 -0.66 15.39 1.42
CA ALA A 270 0.30 14.98 2.45
C ALA A 270 0.45 13.45 2.51
N HIS A 271 -0.64 12.70 2.45
CA HIS A 271 -0.70 11.23 2.44
C HIS A 271 0.09 10.65 1.26
N GLU A 272 -0.20 11.08 0.03
CA GLU A 272 0.49 10.67 -1.21
C GLU A 272 2.01 10.91 -1.15
N LEU A 273 2.42 12.02 -0.53
CA LEU A 273 3.85 12.31 -0.33
C LEU A 273 4.46 11.41 0.76
N GLY A 274 3.69 10.98 1.76
CA GLY A 274 4.11 9.98 2.75
C GLY A 274 4.44 8.62 2.11
N HIS A 275 3.65 8.17 1.14
CA HIS A 275 3.99 7.00 0.32
C HIS A 275 5.30 7.19 -0.45
N ASN A 276 5.51 8.35 -1.07
CA ASN A 276 6.77 8.71 -1.74
C ASN A 276 7.99 8.77 -0.77
N PHE A 277 7.76 8.87 0.54
CA PHE A 277 8.80 8.81 1.58
C PHE A 277 9.00 7.40 2.18
N GLY A 278 8.23 6.41 1.72
CA GLY A 278 8.31 5.00 2.15
C GLY A 278 7.39 4.62 3.30
N LEU A 279 6.34 5.40 3.56
CA LEU A 279 5.28 5.00 4.50
C LEU A 279 4.21 4.16 3.82
N GLY A 280 3.68 3.18 4.54
CA GLY A 280 2.37 2.60 4.24
C GLY A 280 1.30 3.23 5.13
N HIS A 281 0.13 2.62 5.17
CA HIS A 281 -1.01 3.13 5.92
C HIS A 281 -0.86 3.00 7.44
N SER A 282 -1.64 3.83 8.12
CA SER A 282 -1.96 3.76 9.54
C SER A 282 -3.42 3.32 9.67
N SER A 283 -3.62 2.06 10.04
CA SER A 283 -4.92 1.39 10.08
C SER A 283 -5.26 0.97 11.51
N ALA A 284 -6.47 0.49 11.77
CA ALA A 284 -6.81 -0.09 13.09
C ALA A 284 -6.90 -1.61 13.03
N ALA A 285 -6.38 -2.30 14.04
CA ALA A 285 -6.65 -3.70 14.29
C ALA A 285 -7.66 -3.81 15.45
N GLN A 286 -8.84 -4.33 15.15
CA GLN A 286 -9.94 -4.49 16.11
C GLN A 286 -10.14 -5.99 16.38
N CYS A 287 -10.08 -6.41 17.64
CA CYS A 287 -10.26 -7.79 18.08
C CYS A 287 -11.50 -7.91 18.99
N ASP A 288 -12.12 -9.09 19.03
CA ASP A 288 -13.42 -9.28 19.69
C ASP A 288 -13.24 -9.25 21.22
N ALA A 289 -13.72 -8.18 21.85
CA ALA A 289 -13.67 -7.93 23.30
C ALA A 289 -12.26 -8.11 23.94
N SER A 290 -11.20 -7.92 23.15
CA SER A 290 -9.80 -8.08 23.54
C SER A 290 -8.90 -7.15 22.71
N VAL A 291 -7.77 -6.69 23.27
CA VAL A 291 -6.85 -5.74 22.59
C VAL A 291 -6.06 -6.44 21.48
N GLU A 292 -5.71 -7.71 21.70
CA GLU A 292 -5.10 -8.61 20.72
C GLU A 292 -5.61 -10.04 20.90
N GLY A 293 -5.70 -10.77 19.78
CA GLY A 293 -6.03 -12.20 19.75
C GLY A 293 -7.51 -12.52 19.56
N GLY A 294 -7.84 -13.81 19.54
CA GLY A 294 -9.20 -14.26 19.23
C GLY A 294 -9.56 -14.07 17.76
N SER A 295 -10.70 -13.44 17.49
CA SER A 295 -11.13 -13.04 16.14
C SER A 295 -10.91 -11.55 15.97
N CYS A 296 -10.25 -11.14 14.89
CA CYS A 296 -9.90 -9.75 14.62
C CYS A 296 -10.15 -9.37 13.16
N ARG A 297 -10.28 -8.07 12.89
CA ARG A 297 -10.16 -7.47 11.55
C ARG A 297 -9.09 -6.38 11.55
N THR A 298 -8.47 -6.15 10.40
CA THR A 298 -7.89 -4.83 10.08
C THR A 298 -8.99 -3.97 9.46
N SER A 299 -9.01 -2.68 9.79
CA SER A 299 -9.80 -1.67 9.11
C SER A 299 -8.84 -0.62 8.55
N GLY A 300 -8.76 -0.56 7.22
CA GLY A 300 -7.94 0.42 6.49
C GLY A 300 -8.18 1.84 6.99
N TYR A 301 -7.11 2.64 7.06
CA TYR A 301 -7.11 4.07 7.41
C TYR A 301 -7.71 4.48 8.77
N ARG A 302 -8.21 3.54 9.57
CA ARG A 302 -9.00 3.82 10.79
C ARG A 302 -8.16 4.41 11.93
N ASP A 303 -6.85 4.58 11.77
CA ASP A 303 -6.06 5.47 12.62
C ASP A 303 -6.30 6.95 12.26
N LEU A 304 -7.48 7.46 12.62
CA LEU A 304 -7.91 8.84 12.33
C LEU A 304 -7.04 9.93 13.00
N TYR A 305 -6.06 9.54 13.83
CA TYR A 305 -5.08 10.42 14.45
C TYR A 305 -3.87 10.70 13.55
N ASP A 306 -3.64 9.94 12.48
CA ASP A 306 -2.41 9.94 11.69
C ASP A 306 -2.66 10.37 10.22
N VAL A 307 -1.66 10.98 9.57
CA VAL A 307 -1.79 11.43 8.16
C VAL A 307 -1.85 10.27 7.17
N MET A 308 -1.19 9.14 7.47
CA MET A 308 -1.30 7.89 6.71
C MET A 308 -2.51 7.06 7.12
N GLY A 309 -3.32 7.55 8.06
CA GLY A 309 -4.69 7.14 8.25
C GLY A 309 -5.61 7.89 7.28
N ALA A 310 -6.89 8.02 7.63
CA ALA A 310 -7.87 8.63 6.74
C ALA A 310 -7.51 10.09 6.39
N SER A 311 -7.61 10.47 5.12
CA SER A 311 -7.41 11.85 4.69
C SER A 311 -8.61 12.74 5.07
N TRP A 312 -8.46 13.56 6.11
CA TRP A 312 -9.50 14.48 6.58
C TRP A 312 -8.96 15.85 7.02
N ALA A 313 -9.88 16.80 7.26
CA ALA A 313 -9.60 18.23 7.39
C ALA A 313 -8.63 18.66 8.52
N GLN A 314 -8.25 17.77 9.44
CA GLN A 314 -7.36 18.10 10.56
C GLN A 314 -5.88 17.79 10.30
N LEU A 315 -5.55 16.92 9.33
CA LEU A 315 -4.22 16.34 9.10
C LEU A 315 -3.63 15.74 10.39
N GLY A 316 -3.91 14.45 10.62
CA GLY A 316 -3.41 13.73 11.79
C GLY A 316 -1.89 13.83 11.97
N ALA A 317 -1.41 14.06 13.20
CA ALA A 317 0.02 14.11 13.47
C ALA A 317 0.65 12.71 13.30
N LEU A 318 1.89 12.65 12.79
CA LEU A 318 2.60 11.38 12.58
C LEU A 318 2.72 10.62 13.89
N ASN A 319 2.26 9.38 13.88
CA ASN A 319 2.40 8.45 14.99
C ASN A 319 3.86 8.00 15.14
N ALA A 320 4.21 7.49 16.32
CA ALA A 320 5.58 7.15 16.68
C ALA A 320 6.19 6.04 15.80
N GLY A 321 5.37 5.14 15.24
CA GLY A 321 5.82 4.10 14.30
C GLY A 321 6.22 4.70 12.95
N GLN A 322 5.35 5.53 12.36
CA GLN A 322 5.64 6.23 11.10
C GLN A 322 6.82 7.20 11.26
N ALA A 323 6.89 7.94 12.37
CA ALA A 323 8.01 8.83 12.67
C ALA A 323 9.33 8.08 12.92
N ALA A 324 9.28 6.82 13.41
CA ALA A 324 10.45 5.95 13.49
C ALA A 324 10.88 5.40 12.13
N ALA A 325 9.93 5.04 11.25
CA ALA A 325 10.20 4.56 9.89
C ALA A 325 10.94 5.62 9.03
N LEU A 326 10.55 6.89 9.13
CA LEU A 326 11.27 8.01 8.49
C LEU A 326 12.63 8.35 9.16
N GLY A 327 12.94 7.76 10.32
CA GLY A 327 14.12 8.11 11.13
C GLY A 327 14.06 9.49 11.80
N VAL A 328 12.88 10.12 11.87
CA VAL A 328 12.72 11.50 12.39
C VAL A 328 12.37 11.56 13.88
N LEU A 329 11.94 10.43 14.46
CA LEU A 329 11.76 10.28 15.91
C LEU A 329 13.14 10.07 16.59
N PRO A 330 13.65 11.04 17.39
CA PRO A 330 15.02 10.95 17.90
C PRO A 330 15.16 9.85 18.96
N GLU A 331 16.16 8.97 18.84
CA GLU A 331 16.39 7.84 19.75
C GLU A 331 16.42 8.27 21.22
N ALA A 332 17.01 9.43 21.54
CA ALA A 332 17.07 9.98 22.89
C ALA A 332 15.69 10.31 23.50
N ALA A 333 14.64 10.43 22.69
CA ALA A 333 13.24 10.63 23.11
C ALA A 333 12.42 9.32 23.10
N VAL A 334 13.02 8.18 22.76
CA VAL A 334 12.40 6.86 22.73
C VAL A 334 12.86 6.02 23.92
N ARG A 335 11.91 5.44 24.66
CA ARG A 335 12.22 4.46 25.71
C ARG A 335 11.99 3.05 25.20
N THR A 336 13.05 2.34 24.84
CA THR A 336 12.95 0.92 24.45
C THR A 336 12.81 0.00 25.67
N VAL A 337 11.90 -0.97 25.59
CA VAL A 337 11.66 -2.05 26.58
C VAL A 337 11.42 -3.37 25.83
N SER A 338 11.97 -4.48 26.32
CA SER A 338 11.88 -5.78 25.63
C SER A 338 11.75 -6.95 26.59
N VAL A 339 11.32 -8.10 26.09
CA VAL A 339 11.12 -9.33 26.88
C VAL A 339 12.41 -9.78 27.59
N GLY A 340 12.28 -10.12 28.87
CA GLY A 340 13.40 -10.33 29.80
C GLY A 340 14.01 -9.06 30.40
N GLY A 341 13.51 -7.88 30.05
CA GLY A 341 13.84 -6.64 30.73
C GLY A 341 13.28 -6.58 32.16
N ALA A 342 13.81 -5.69 32.98
CA ALA A 342 13.23 -5.40 34.28
C ALA A 342 11.93 -4.57 34.13
N ALA A 343 10.95 -4.81 35.02
CA ALA A 343 9.78 -3.95 35.13
C ALA A 343 10.21 -2.50 35.39
N THR A 344 9.62 -1.55 34.67
CA THR A 344 10.08 -0.16 34.61
C THR A 344 8.88 0.79 34.55
N SER A 345 8.96 1.93 35.24
CA SER A 345 7.98 3.00 35.10
C SER A 345 8.57 4.13 34.26
N VAL A 346 7.74 4.74 33.42
CA VAL A 346 8.14 5.73 32.41
C VAL A 346 7.15 6.88 32.45
N THR A 347 7.65 8.11 32.60
CA THR A 347 6.85 9.32 32.33
C THR A 347 6.94 9.62 30.83
N LEU A 348 5.81 9.54 30.15
CA LEU A 348 5.65 9.75 28.71
C LEU A 348 5.01 11.13 28.48
N GLY A 349 5.73 12.04 27.84
CA GLY A 349 5.21 13.33 27.41
C GLY A 349 4.38 13.20 26.11
N PRO A 350 3.55 14.20 25.77
CA PRO A 350 2.83 14.24 24.49
C PRO A 350 3.77 14.14 23.30
N LEU A 351 3.37 13.39 22.26
CA LEU A 351 4.22 13.15 21.07
C LEU A 351 4.60 14.45 20.35
N ALA A 352 3.62 15.35 20.19
CA ALA A 352 3.78 16.68 19.61
C ALA A 352 4.50 17.72 20.52
N GLY A 353 4.97 17.31 21.70
CA GLY A 353 5.71 18.16 22.64
C GLY A 353 7.24 18.00 22.54
N ASP A 354 7.95 18.59 23.50
CA ASP A 354 9.41 18.58 23.66
C ASP A 354 9.90 17.71 24.84
N GLY A 355 9.02 16.84 25.37
CA GLY A 355 9.30 15.99 26.52
C GLY A 355 10.49 15.04 26.34
N ALA A 356 11.15 14.70 27.45
CA ALA A 356 12.36 13.85 27.44
C ALA A 356 12.12 12.40 26.99
N VAL A 357 10.88 11.91 27.08
CA VAL A 357 10.42 10.68 26.43
C VAL A 357 9.08 10.99 25.78
N ARG A 358 8.94 10.72 24.47
CA ARG A 358 7.74 11.01 23.66
C ARG A 358 7.13 9.77 23.02
N ALA A 359 7.88 8.67 22.99
CA ALA A 359 7.39 7.35 22.65
C ALA A 359 8.05 6.27 23.51
N VAL A 360 7.36 5.14 23.69
CA VAL A 360 7.94 3.90 24.23
C VAL A 360 7.89 2.84 23.15
N ARG A 361 9.03 2.25 22.81
CA ARG A 361 9.16 1.14 21.87
C ARG A 361 9.20 -0.16 22.68
N LEU A 362 8.15 -0.96 22.60
CA LEU A 362 8.09 -2.29 23.16
C LEU A 362 8.51 -3.30 22.09
N VAL A 363 9.18 -4.39 22.49
CA VAL A 363 9.59 -5.49 21.59
C VAL A 363 9.32 -6.82 22.28
N ASP A 364 8.49 -7.68 21.66
CA ASP A 364 8.12 -9.00 22.17
C ASP A 364 9.23 -10.07 21.94
N ALA A 365 8.95 -11.35 22.19
CA ALA A 365 9.93 -12.45 22.00
C ALA A 365 10.20 -12.77 20.53
N GLU A 366 9.19 -12.61 19.66
CA GLU A 366 9.29 -12.76 18.20
C GLU A 366 10.04 -11.60 17.54
N GLY A 367 10.05 -10.43 18.18
CA GLY A 367 10.73 -9.22 17.72
C GLY A 367 9.78 -8.18 17.10
N VAL A 368 8.47 -8.37 17.20
CA VAL A 368 7.46 -7.42 16.73
C VAL A 368 7.50 -6.17 17.61
N GLU A 369 7.41 -5.01 16.98
CA GLU A 369 7.46 -3.73 17.66
C GLU A 369 6.07 -3.22 18.01
N TYR A 370 5.95 -2.61 19.19
CA TYR A 370 4.77 -1.86 19.58
C TYR A 370 5.18 -0.48 20.07
N TRP A 371 4.36 0.52 19.78
CA TRP A 371 4.62 1.92 20.05
C TRP A 371 3.53 2.49 20.95
N LEU A 372 3.92 2.94 22.14
CA LEU A 372 3.07 3.73 23.02
C LEU A 372 3.41 5.21 22.87
N GLU A 373 2.39 6.03 22.65
CA GLU A 373 2.49 7.48 22.52
C GLU A 373 1.35 8.15 23.30
N LEU A 374 1.59 9.36 23.81
CA LEU A 374 0.54 10.18 24.41
C LEU A 374 0.03 11.18 23.37
N ARG A 375 -1.24 11.05 22.98
CA ARG A 375 -1.96 12.03 22.17
C ARG A 375 -2.78 12.93 23.06
N ALA A 376 -2.59 14.24 22.92
CA ALA A 376 -3.20 15.26 23.76
C ALA A 376 -3.43 16.51 22.92
N ALA A 377 -4.46 17.29 23.25
CA ALA A 377 -4.90 18.48 22.52
C ALA A 377 -3.86 19.63 22.49
N THR A 378 -2.75 19.41 21.77
CA THR A 378 -1.52 20.21 21.76
C THR A 378 -0.80 20.05 20.43
N GLY A 379 -0.05 21.08 19.98
CA GLY A 379 0.69 21.01 18.72
C GLY A 379 -0.23 20.76 17.52
N GLN A 380 0.12 19.79 16.67
CA GLN A 380 -0.71 19.37 15.53
C GLN A 380 -2.04 18.74 15.99
N ASP A 381 -2.08 18.09 17.16
CA ASP A 381 -3.27 17.43 17.71
C ASP A 381 -4.21 18.40 18.45
N ALA A 382 -3.99 19.71 18.38
CA ALA A 382 -4.79 20.71 19.11
C ALA A 382 -6.30 20.61 18.85
N TRP A 383 -6.70 20.09 17.67
CA TRP A 383 -8.09 19.82 17.30
C TRP A 383 -8.78 18.78 18.20
N LEU A 384 -8.06 17.85 18.84
CA LEU A 384 -8.65 16.84 19.75
C LEU A 384 -9.49 17.48 20.87
N GLY A 385 -9.06 18.66 21.34
CA GLY A 385 -9.73 19.42 22.40
C GLY A 385 -10.76 20.44 21.91
N THR A 386 -11.07 20.48 20.61
CA THR A 386 -12.07 21.39 20.03
C THR A 386 -13.30 20.64 19.53
N ARG A 387 -14.31 21.39 19.08
CA ARG A 387 -15.49 20.86 18.38
C ARG A 387 -15.16 20.19 17.03
N ASP A 388 -13.93 20.40 16.52
CA ASP A 388 -13.53 19.99 15.18
C ASP A 388 -13.00 18.53 15.18
N ASN A 389 -12.79 17.95 16.38
CA ASN A 389 -12.77 16.51 16.67
C ASN A 389 -14.18 15.88 16.50
N VAL A 390 -14.69 15.84 15.26
CA VAL A 390 -16.04 15.34 14.96
C VAL A 390 -16.22 13.86 15.31
N TYR A 391 -15.13 13.08 15.22
CA TYR A 391 -15.07 11.65 15.52
C TYR A 391 -14.97 11.32 17.02
N ARG A 392 -14.85 12.33 17.90
CA ARG A 392 -14.77 12.18 19.37
C ARG A 392 -13.61 11.28 19.83
N LEU A 393 -12.49 11.40 19.12
CA LEU A 393 -11.25 10.68 19.37
C LEU A 393 -10.65 11.07 20.73
N ASP A 394 -10.01 10.11 21.39
CA ASP A 394 -9.48 10.25 22.74
C ASP A 394 -8.32 11.25 22.84
N SER A 395 -8.14 11.83 24.02
CA SER A 395 -6.82 12.32 24.46
C SER A 395 -6.31 11.38 25.55
N GLY A 396 -5.29 10.59 25.24
CA GLY A 396 -4.76 9.55 26.11
C GLY A 396 -3.56 8.81 25.50
N VAL A 397 -3.17 7.72 26.15
CA VAL A 397 -2.09 6.87 25.67
C VAL A 397 -2.63 5.92 24.61
N LEU A 398 -2.21 6.08 23.36
CA LEU A 398 -2.52 5.15 22.28
C LEU A 398 -1.45 4.07 22.21
N LEU A 399 -1.82 2.93 21.63
CA LEU A 399 -0.97 1.78 21.39
C LEU A 399 -1.06 1.39 19.91
N ARG A 400 0.08 1.30 19.24
CA ARG A 400 0.19 0.74 17.88
C ARG A 400 1.09 -0.49 17.88
N ARG A 401 0.82 -1.43 16.98
CA ARG A 401 1.76 -2.49 16.58
C ARG A 401 2.35 -2.11 15.22
N ALA A 402 3.63 -2.40 15.00
CA ALA A 402 4.21 -2.34 13.67
C ALA A 402 3.61 -3.46 12.79
N GLY A 403 3.29 -3.13 11.55
CA GLY A 403 2.76 -4.06 10.56
C GLY A 403 3.73 -4.28 9.41
N GLN A 404 3.15 -4.57 8.25
CA GLN A 404 3.83 -4.71 6.96
C GLN A 404 2.97 -4.01 5.90
N PHE A 405 3.49 -3.74 4.71
CA PHE A 405 2.68 -3.13 3.66
C PHE A 405 1.43 -3.99 3.34
N PRO A 406 0.24 -3.39 3.19
CA PRO A 406 -0.01 -1.93 3.18
C PRO A 406 -0.05 -1.29 4.58
N ASP A 407 -0.57 -1.98 5.59
CA ASP A 407 -0.80 -1.48 6.95
C ASP A 407 0.48 -1.41 7.81
N THR A 408 1.42 -0.53 7.46
CA THR A 408 2.71 -0.41 8.17
C THR A 408 2.59 -0.07 9.66
N THR A 409 1.50 0.59 10.09
CA THR A 409 1.15 0.70 11.52
C THR A 409 -0.30 0.34 11.80
N LEU A 410 -0.53 -0.36 12.91
CA LEU A 410 -1.85 -0.84 13.34
C LEU A 410 -2.18 -0.30 14.74
N LEU A 411 -3.10 0.67 14.82
CA LEU A 411 -3.72 1.15 16.06
C LEU A 411 -4.51 0.01 16.70
N LEU A 412 -4.18 -0.32 17.95
CA LEU A 412 -4.87 -1.35 18.73
C LEU A 412 -5.95 -0.70 19.61
N ASP A 413 -7.14 -1.27 19.60
CA ASP A 413 -8.26 -0.81 20.41
C ASP A 413 -8.00 -1.07 21.91
N GLY A 414 -7.69 0.00 22.66
CA GLY A 414 -7.46 -0.05 24.11
C GLY A 414 -8.71 -0.30 24.96
N THR A 415 -9.91 -0.22 24.38
CA THR A 415 -11.22 -0.32 25.03
C THR A 415 -12.12 -1.34 24.32
N PRO A 416 -11.63 -2.55 24.02
CA PRO A 416 -12.07 -3.34 22.88
C PRO A 416 -13.54 -3.76 22.94
N SER A 417 -14.28 -3.30 21.93
CA SER A 417 -15.69 -3.64 21.74
C SER A 417 -15.90 -5.06 21.19
N PRO A 418 -17.08 -5.68 21.39
CA PRO A 418 -17.49 -6.88 20.67
C PRO A 418 -17.63 -6.62 19.16
N ALA A 419 -17.43 -7.64 18.33
CA ALA A 419 -17.36 -7.50 16.87
C ALA A 419 -18.59 -6.82 16.23
N SER A 420 -19.77 -6.97 16.81
CA SER A 420 -21.02 -6.31 16.37
C SER A 420 -21.11 -4.81 16.70
N ARG A 421 -20.03 -4.21 17.22
CA ARG A 421 -19.91 -2.79 17.60
C ARG A 421 -18.64 -2.13 17.03
N TRP A 422 -17.76 -2.87 16.36
CA TRP A 422 -16.48 -2.36 15.85
C TRP A 422 -16.61 -1.15 14.90
N ASP A 423 -17.73 -1.00 14.18
CA ASP A 423 -17.95 0.14 13.29
C ASP A 423 -18.36 1.42 14.04
N ASP A 424 -19.12 1.28 15.12
CA ASP A 424 -19.49 2.38 16.04
C ASP A 424 -18.29 2.84 16.90
N ASP A 425 -17.31 1.96 17.15
CA ASP A 425 -16.25 2.24 18.12
C ASP A 425 -15.04 2.97 17.52
N LEU A 426 -14.77 4.15 18.07
CA LEU A 426 -13.66 5.05 17.71
C LEU A 426 -12.85 5.45 18.96
N GLN A 427 -13.05 4.77 20.09
CA GLN A 427 -12.20 4.91 21.26
C GLN A 427 -11.02 3.93 21.14
N SER A 428 -9.85 4.31 21.65
CA SER A 428 -8.63 3.49 21.54
C SER A 428 -7.59 3.78 22.61
N ALA A 429 -7.77 4.81 23.45
CA ALA A 429 -6.82 5.11 24.51
C ALA A 429 -6.84 4.03 25.60
N LEU A 430 -5.65 3.59 26.01
CA LEU A 430 -5.47 2.59 27.07
C LEU A 430 -6.06 3.13 28.40
N PRO A 431 -7.05 2.45 29.01
CA PRO A 431 -7.73 2.95 30.19
C PRO A 431 -6.85 2.96 31.44
N VAL A 432 -6.95 4.06 32.21
CA VAL A 432 -6.14 4.26 33.42
C VAL A 432 -6.45 3.20 34.48
N GLY A 433 -5.39 2.58 35.02
CA GLY A 433 -5.45 1.52 36.02
C GLY A 433 -5.67 0.11 35.46
N ALA A 434 -5.91 -0.05 34.14
CA ALA A 434 -6.04 -1.36 33.52
C ALA A 434 -4.67 -2.01 33.25
N ALA A 435 -4.60 -3.33 33.38
CA ALA A 435 -3.45 -4.13 32.97
C ALA A 435 -3.75 -4.76 31.60
N VAL A 436 -3.04 -4.30 30.57
CA VAL A 436 -3.20 -4.72 29.18
C VAL A 436 -2.02 -5.62 28.79
N PRO A 437 -2.21 -6.95 28.65
CA PRO A 437 -1.19 -7.86 28.16
C PRO A 437 -1.10 -7.79 26.63
N LEU A 438 0.12 -7.64 26.11
CA LEU A 438 0.44 -7.64 24.69
C LEU A 438 1.17 -8.91 24.30
N SER A 439 1.07 -9.32 23.03
CA SER A 439 1.69 -10.53 22.46
C SER A 439 1.59 -11.75 23.39
N GLY A 440 0.36 -12.16 23.70
CA GLY A 440 0.07 -13.31 24.57
C GLY A 440 0.44 -13.16 26.06
N GLY A 441 0.96 -11.99 26.49
CA GLY A 441 1.40 -11.72 27.86
C GLY A 441 2.89 -11.41 28.00
N ASP A 442 3.64 -11.33 26.90
CA ASP A 442 5.08 -11.05 26.88
C ASP A 442 5.44 -9.68 27.45
N ILE A 443 4.57 -8.69 27.31
CA ILE A 443 4.67 -7.39 27.99
C ILE A 443 3.29 -6.99 28.49
N THR A 444 3.17 -6.68 29.79
CA THR A 444 1.97 -6.03 30.35
C THR A 444 2.20 -4.52 30.46
N VAL A 445 1.28 -3.74 29.92
CA VAL A 445 1.23 -2.28 30.01
C VAL A 445 0.14 -1.85 30.99
N THR A 446 0.42 -0.84 31.82
CA THR A 446 -0.57 -0.16 32.66
C THR A 446 -0.33 1.34 32.65
N VAL A 447 -1.33 2.11 32.22
CA VAL A 447 -1.34 3.57 32.40
C VAL A 447 -1.76 3.84 33.85
N GLN A 448 -0.85 4.33 34.70
CA GLN A 448 -1.16 4.65 36.11
C GLN A 448 -1.88 6.00 36.24
N GLN A 449 -1.54 6.97 35.40
CA GLN A 449 -2.04 8.34 35.44
C GLN A 449 -1.88 9.00 34.06
N VAL A 450 -2.77 9.92 33.72
CA VAL A 450 -2.63 10.88 32.62
C VAL A 450 -3.04 12.25 33.14
N ASP A 451 -2.20 13.27 32.93
CA ASP A 451 -2.48 14.66 33.26
C ASP A 451 -1.76 15.63 32.30
N GLY A 452 -1.83 16.94 32.58
CA GLY A 452 -1.25 17.97 31.73
C GLY A 452 0.28 18.03 31.67
N ALA A 453 1.00 17.23 32.47
CA ALA A 453 2.45 17.04 32.39
C ALA A 453 2.86 15.76 31.63
N GLY A 454 1.92 14.83 31.42
CA GLY A 454 2.15 13.60 30.67
C GLY A 454 1.35 12.40 31.20
N ALA A 455 1.77 11.20 30.78
CA ALA A 455 1.26 9.93 31.28
C ALA A 455 2.33 9.21 32.10
N VAL A 456 1.94 8.55 33.20
CA VAL A 456 2.82 7.65 33.95
C VAL A 456 2.48 6.23 33.57
N LEU A 457 3.42 5.54 32.93
CA LEU A 457 3.31 4.15 32.53
C LEU A 457 3.99 3.24 33.56
N GLN A 458 3.44 2.05 33.73
CA GLN A 458 4.12 0.89 34.28
C GLN A 458 4.20 -0.18 33.20
N LEU A 459 5.41 -0.65 32.93
CA LEU A 459 5.72 -1.65 31.92
C LEU A 459 6.30 -2.86 32.64
N VAL A 460 5.74 -4.04 32.40
CA VAL A 460 6.15 -5.30 33.02
C VAL A 460 6.40 -6.33 31.93
N PRO A 461 7.63 -6.43 31.42
CA PRO A 461 8.02 -7.54 30.54
C PRO A 461 7.94 -8.86 31.29
N ALA A 462 7.54 -9.92 30.59
CA ALA A 462 7.74 -11.27 31.04
C ALA A 462 9.24 -11.51 31.27
N ALA A 463 9.57 -12.16 32.40
CA ALA A 463 10.90 -12.70 32.57
C ALA A 463 11.13 -13.78 31.49
N ARG A 464 12.28 -13.73 30.80
CA ARG A 464 12.65 -14.79 29.85
C ARG A 464 12.58 -16.12 30.58
N GLY A 465 11.61 -16.96 30.20
CA GLY A 465 11.47 -18.28 30.77
C GLY A 465 12.77 -19.04 30.55
N THR A 466 13.28 -19.68 31.61
CA THR A 466 14.30 -20.71 31.44
C THR A 466 13.64 -21.87 30.69
N GLN A 467 13.68 -21.84 29.36
CA GLN A 467 13.11 -22.90 28.53
C GLN A 467 13.76 -24.22 28.95
N ALA A 468 12.99 -25.08 29.62
CA ALA A 468 13.38 -26.45 29.84
C ALA A 468 13.58 -27.08 28.46
N ALA A 469 14.80 -27.55 28.18
CA ALA A 469 15.25 -27.82 26.82
C ALA A 469 14.29 -28.76 26.08
N ALA A 470 13.48 -28.20 25.18
CA ALA A 470 12.68 -28.97 24.25
C ALA A 470 13.63 -29.79 23.37
N ALA A 471 13.43 -31.11 23.31
CA ALA A 471 14.32 -32.00 22.58
C ALA A 471 14.43 -31.55 21.11
N PRO A 472 15.64 -31.49 20.53
CA PRO A 472 15.86 -30.87 19.23
C PRO A 472 15.08 -31.62 18.14
N ARG A 473 14.09 -30.94 17.54
CA ARG A 473 13.48 -31.40 16.30
C ARG A 473 14.51 -31.26 15.18
N SER A 474 14.81 -32.37 14.52
CA SER A 474 15.83 -32.44 13.47
C SER A 474 15.39 -31.74 12.19
N VAL A 475 15.78 -30.48 12.02
CA VAL A 475 15.74 -29.81 10.70
C VAL A 475 16.88 -30.38 9.85
N ALA A 476 16.56 -30.83 8.64
CA ALA A 476 17.55 -31.37 7.71
C ALA A 476 18.35 -30.24 7.05
N SER A 477 19.68 -30.30 7.13
CA SER A 477 20.54 -29.24 6.56
C SER A 477 20.70 -29.38 5.05
N ALA A 478 20.22 -28.40 4.28
CA ALA A 478 20.89 -28.03 3.03
C ALA A 478 22.25 -27.35 3.35
N ARG A 479 23.22 -27.42 2.44
CA ARG A 479 24.60 -26.94 2.67
C ARG A 479 25.03 -25.92 1.62
N GLY A 480 25.58 -24.80 2.08
CA GLY A 480 26.34 -23.83 1.28
C GLY A 480 26.19 -22.42 1.87
N GLY A 481 27.23 -21.60 2.03
CA GLY A 481 28.68 -21.89 1.94
C GLY A 481 29.45 -20.75 2.61
N ALA A 482 30.41 -21.05 3.48
CA ALA A 482 30.99 -20.04 4.38
C ALA A 482 32.07 -19.17 3.73
N GLY A 483 31.76 -17.88 3.49
CA GLY A 483 32.74 -16.82 3.26
C GLY A 483 33.20 -16.19 4.57
N ARG A 484 34.51 -16.02 4.78
CA ARG A 484 35.08 -15.40 5.99
C ARG A 484 35.32 -13.90 5.79
N GLY A 485 34.73 -13.07 6.65
CA GLY A 485 35.13 -11.68 6.87
C GLY A 485 35.53 -11.46 8.34
N THR A 486 36.71 -10.93 8.60
CA THR A 486 37.26 -10.78 9.96
C THR A 486 36.84 -9.45 10.56
N THR A 487 36.34 -9.44 11.80
CA THR A 487 36.12 -8.21 12.56
C THR A 487 37.44 -7.60 13.02
N ILE A 488 37.58 -6.27 12.86
CA ILE A 488 38.62 -5.47 13.51
C ILE A 488 37.89 -4.40 14.33
N ALA A 489 38.15 -4.35 15.63
CA ALA A 489 37.70 -3.26 16.48
C ALA A 489 38.65 -2.06 16.31
N ALA A 490 38.08 -0.85 16.23
CA ALA A 490 38.79 0.40 16.37
C ALA A 490 38.33 1.10 17.65
N ASP A 491 39.26 1.74 18.36
CA ASP A 491 39.04 2.25 19.72
C ASP A 491 38.46 3.68 19.71
N THR A 492 37.97 4.08 20.89
CA THR A 492 37.42 5.37 21.23
C THR A 492 38.40 6.54 21.06
N ALA A 493 37.88 7.66 20.56
CA ALA A 493 38.49 8.98 20.71
C ALA A 493 37.36 9.99 20.94
N ALA A 494 37.44 10.76 22.02
CA ALA A 494 36.46 11.79 22.35
C ALA A 494 37.10 13.18 22.26
N GLU A 495 36.47 14.09 21.53
CA GLU A 495 36.76 15.52 21.58
C GLU A 495 35.49 16.30 21.95
N SER A 496 35.64 17.30 22.82
CA SER A 496 34.55 18.20 23.20
C SER A 496 34.78 19.56 22.58
N ALA A 497 33.79 20.05 21.82
CA ALA A 497 33.75 21.43 21.32
C ALA A 497 32.61 22.19 22.02
N THR A 498 32.84 23.48 22.31
CA THR A 498 31.93 24.28 23.15
C THR A 498 31.00 25.18 22.31
N ALA A 499 29.81 25.44 22.84
CA ALA A 499 28.67 26.08 22.19
C ALA A 499 28.90 27.47 21.56
N LEU A 500 28.03 27.80 20.60
CA LEU A 500 27.59 29.16 20.28
C LEU A 500 26.06 29.19 20.12
N THR A 501 25.42 30.23 20.65
CA THR A 501 23.96 30.48 20.58
C THR A 501 23.67 31.73 19.74
N PRO A 502 22.74 31.68 18.77
CA PRO A 502 22.13 32.87 18.16
C PRO A 502 20.84 33.31 18.87
N GLU A 503 20.51 34.59 18.83
CA GLU A 503 19.26 35.16 19.39
C GLU A 503 18.01 34.80 18.56
N GLN A 504 16.86 34.67 19.23
CA GLN A 504 15.55 34.67 18.57
C GLN A 504 15.09 36.11 18.28
N VAL A 505 14.66 36.36 17.04
CA VAL A 505 13.93 37.59 16.67
C VAL A 505 12.52 37.20 16.22
N SER A 506 11.52 37.50 17.04
CA SER A 506 10.13 37.13 16.79
C SER A 506 9.31 38.29 16.22
N TRP A 507 8.81 38.12 14.99
CA TRP A 507 7.73 38.96 14.46
C TRP A 507 6.86 38.18 13.48
N VAL A 508 5.56 38.08 13.78
CA VAL A 508 4.56 37.41 12.93
C VAL A 508 3.35 38.35 12.80
N PRO A 509 2.96 38.76 11.60
CA PRO A 509 1.74 39.53 11.39
C PRO A 509 0.49 38.61 11.43
N PRO A 510 -0.67 39.10 11.88
CA PRO A 510 -1.89 38.30 11.96
C PRO A 510 -2.49 38.03 10.57
N VAL A 511 -2.77 36.76 10.28
CA VAL A 511 -3.53 36.32 9.08
C VAL A 511 -5.03 36.41 9.38
N PRO A 512 -5.87 36.98 8.49
CA PRO A 512 -7.31 37.06 8.70
C PRO A 512 -8.00 35.69 8.48
N PRO A 513 -9.11 35.41 9.18
CA PRO A 513 -9.80 34.12 9.05
C PRO A 513 -10.52 33.97 7.70
N PHE A 514 -10.36 32.81 7.07
CA PHE A 514 -11.10 32.46 5.86
C PHE A 514 -12.58 32.20 6.17
N ALA A 515 -13.48 32.82 5.41
CA ALA A 515 -14.92 32.65 5.55
C ALA A 515 -15.42 31.47 4.70
N ALA A 516 -15.59 30.30 5.32
CA ALA A 516 -16.17 29.13 4.67
C ALA A 516 -17.60 29.42 4.18
N ARG A 517 -17.80 29.40 2.85
CA ARG A 517 -19.12 29.44 2.20
C ARG A 517 -19.51 28.05 1.74
N GLY A 518 -20.02 27.25 2.67
CA GLY A 518 -20.44 25.86 2.42
C GLY A 518 -21.02 25.22 3.67
N THR A 519 -22.20 25.65 4.10
CA THR A 519 -22.90 25.04 5.24
C THR A 519 -23.63 23.77 4.81
N VAL A 520 -22.96 22.62 4.92
CA VAL A 520 -23.63 21.32 5.02
C VAL A 520 -24.15 21.17 6.46
N ALA A 521 -25.34 20.61 6.65
CA ALA A 521 -25.94 20.39 7.96
C ALA A 521 -25.38 19.10 8.61
N PRO A 522 -25.18 19.05 9.94
CA PRO A 522 -24.41 17.98 10.58
C PRO A 522 -25.15 16.65 10.80
N ASP A 523 -26.41 16.52 10.36
CA ASP A 523 -27.32 15.42 10.76
C ASP A 523 -27.52 14.33 9.69
N GLN A 524 -26.73 14.30 8.62
CA GLN A 524 -26.89 13.34 7.50
C GLN A 524 -25.56 12.75 7.01
N VAL A 525 -24.89 11.99 7.87
CA VAL A 525 -23.99 10.89 7.48
C VAL A 525 -24.53 9.64 8.16
N GLU A 526 -25.54 9.03 7.54
CA GLU A 526 -26.20 7.81 8.01
C GLU A 526 -25.61 6.64 7.22
N LEU A 527 -24.88 5.75 7.90
CA LEU A 527 -24.28 4.57 7.27
C LEU A 527 -25.36 3.49 7.09
N ASP A 528 -25.64 3.11 5.84
CA ASP A 528 -26.60 2.04 5.54
C ASP A 528 -26.12 0.69 6.09
N PRO A 529 -26.96 -0.09 6.80
CA PRO A 529 -26.56 -1.36 7.39
C PRO A 529 -26.40 -2.45 6.32
N VAL A 530 -25.18 -2.98 6.19
CA VAL A 530 -24.86 -4.09 5.28
C VAL A 530 -25.60 -5.37 5.68
N ALA A 531 -26.14 -6.10 4.69
CA ALA A 531 -26.93 -7.31 4.92
C ALA A 531 -26.08 -8.59 4.92
N ASP A 532 -26.32 -9.48 5.89
CA ASP A 532 -25.64 -10.78 6.04
C ASP A 532 -25.72 -11.67 4.79
N SER A 533 -24.60 -11.83 4.08
CA SER A 533 -24.47 -12.79 2.98
C SER A 533 -24.22 -14.22 3.48
N SER A 534 -25.17 -14.77 4.26
CA SER A 534 -25.13 -16.14 4.77
C SER A 534 -25.18 -17.20 3.65
N GLY A 535 -24.01 -17.67 3.21
CA GLY A 535 -23.88 -18.71 2.19
C GLY A 535 -24.51 -20.05 2.61
N PRO A 536 -25.30 -20.73 1.75
CA PRO A 536 -26.04 -21.92 2.14
C PRO A 536 -25.17 -23.17 2.23
N ILE A 537 -25.23 -23.87 3.36
CA ILE A 537 -24.55 -25.16 3.58
C ILE A 537 -25.19 -26.24 2.68
N ALA A 538 -24.46 -26.70 1.66
CA ALA A 538 -24.91 -27.75 0.77
C ALA A 538 -24.86 -29.13 1.43
N ALA A 539 -26.02 -29.65 1.86
CA ALA A 539 -26.13 -30.96 2.48
C ALA A 539 -25.91 -32.11 1.46
N VAL A 540 -24.90 -32.94 1.70
CA VAL A 540 -24.61 -34.13 0.87
C VAL A 540 -25.63 -35.23 1.14
N LEU A 541 -26.40 -35.63 0.11
CA LEU A 541 -27.33 -36.75 0.16
C LEU A 541 -26.97 -37.80 -0.90
N VAL A 542 -26.70 -39.03 -0.44
CA VAL A 542 -26.22 -40.15 -1.27
C VAL A 542 -27.35 -41.13 -1.57
N VAL A 543 -27.68 -41.33 -2.86
CA VAL A 543 -28.45 -42.48 -3.37
C VAL A 543 -27.83 -42.92 -4.72
N PRO A 544 -27.59 -44.23 -4.98
CA PRO A 544 -26.76 -44.68 -6.11
C PRO A 544 -27.52 -45.27 -7.32
N GLY A 545 -26.87 -45.22 -8.49
CA GLY A 545 -27.18 -46.04 -9.67
C GLY A 545 -28.22 -45.46 -10.67
N ALA A 546 -28.31 -45.94 -11.92
CA ALA A 546 -27.39 -46.83 -12.63
C ALA A 546 -27.62 -46.82 -14.17
N VAL A 547 -26.51 -46.80 -14.93
CA VAL A 547 -26.27 -47.60 -16.15
C VAL A 547 -26.98 -47.24 -17.49
N LEU A 548 -26.29 -47.59 -18.59
CA LEU A 548 -26.70 -47.63 -20.02
C LEU A 548 -26.69 -46.34 -20.87
N SER A 549 -25.49 -46.10 -21.40
CA SER A 549 -25.16 -45.65 -22.77
C SER A 549 -26.24 -45.81 -23.86
N PHE A 550 -26.32 -44.83 -24.78
CA PHE A 550 -26.21 -45.10 -26.23
C PHE A 550 -25.92 -43.82 -27.03
N ALA A 551 -25.20 -43.92 -28.16
CA ALA A 551 -24.97 -42.82 -29.09
C ALA A 551 -26.04 -42.78 -30.20
N GLY A 552 -26.46 -41.57 -30.62
CA GLY A 552 -27.53 -41.40 -31.61
C GLY A 552 -27.43 -40.09 -32.40
N VAL A 553 -26.97 -40.17 -33.64
CA VAL A 553 -26.94 -39.07 -34.63
C VAL A 553 -28.37 -38.68 -35.05
N TRP A 554 -28.65 -37.39 -35.32
CA TRP A 554 -29.22 -36.89 -36.60
C TRP A 554 -29.48 -35.37 -36.60
N LEU A 555 -29.00 -34.69 -37.65
CA LEU A 555 -29.41 -33.34 -38.07
C LEU A 555 -30.59 -33.46 -39.03
N VAL A 556 -31.62 -32.60 -38.96
CA VAL A 556 -32.19 -31.94 -40.17
C VAL A 556 -33.26 -30.88 -39.84
N ARG A 557 -33.28 -29.83 -40.67
CA ARG A 557 -34.21 -28.69 -40.64
C ARG A 557 -35.65 -29.04 -41.11
N ALA A 558 -36.61 -28.25 -40.61
CA ALA A 558 -37.52 -27.37 -41.39
C ALA A 558 -39.06 -27.56 -41.33
N ARG A 559 -39.70 -26.44 -40.94
CA ARG A 559 -40.86 -25.75 -41.57
C ARG A 559 -42.31 -26.27 -41.47
N GLN A 560 -43.17 -25.24 -41.42
CA GLN A 560 -44.55 -25.13 -41.95
C GLN A 560 -45.76 -25.59 -41.11
N LEU A 561 -46.17 -24.64 -40.26
CA LEU A 561 -47.54 -24.22 -39.94
C LEU A 561 -48.70 -24.81 -40.77
N ARG A 562 -49.70 -25.29 -40.02
CA ARG A 562 -51.17 -25.18 -40.21
C ARG A 562 -51.78 -25.53 -41.57
N ARG A 563 -52.51 -26.64 -41.57
CA ARG A 563 -53.58 -26.95 -42.54
C ARG A 563 -54.75 -25.95 -42.42
N ARG A 564 -55.11 -25.37 -43.58
CA ARG A 564 -56.42 -25.41 -44.29
C ARG A 564 -57.74 -25.09 -43.57
N ARG A 565 -58.51 -24.23 -44.23
CA ARG A 565 -59.90 -24.48 -44.70
C ARG A 565 -60.27 -23.46 -45.80
N PRO A 566 -61.20 -23.79 -46.72
CA PRO A 566 -61.56 -25.12 -47.21
C PRO A 566 -60.49 -25.65 -48.19
#